data_AF-A0A2G9MUV3-F1
#
_entry.id   AF-A0A2G9MUV3-F1
#
_cell.length_a   1.000
_cell.length_b   1.000
_cell.length_c   1.000
_cell.angle_alpha   90.00
_cell.angle_beta   90.00
_cell.angle_gamma   90.00
#
_symmetry.space_group_name_H-M   'P 1'
#
loop_
_entity.id
_entity.type
_entity.pdbx_description
1 polymer ?
#
loop_
_entity_poly.entity_id
_entity_poly.type
_entity_poly.pdbx_seq_one_letter_code
_entity_poly.pdbx_strand_id
1 'polypeptide(L)'
;MNKIFMITEHNIDGIDASGNRAQWEINALKKKGFSNITLIDKFDETKVKEISNGLVHAQQLSGRFLHNTKYIVDTHGLEYDASSHLSRGYPVYSWKKWAFKAKSYHYKKLENKIFRNSQHVICAGENIYEKVK
;
A
#
# COMPACT_ATOMS: atom_id res chain seq x y z
N MET A 1 0.41 -22.54 12.58
CA MET A 1 0.00 -21.13 12.38
C MET A 1 0.23 -20.78 10.92
N ASN A 2 -0.76 -20.21 10.24
CA ASN A 2 -0.64 -19.87 8.82
C ASN A 2 0.50 -18.87 8.59
N LYS A 3 1.25 -19.03 7.51
CA LYS A 3 2.34 -18.14 7.11
C LYS A 3 1.78 -16.76 6.79
N ILE A 4 2.44 -15.71 7.26
CA ILE A 4 2.12 -14.31 6.95
C ILE A 4 3.20 -13.77 6.03
N PHE A 5 2.79 -13.19 4.92
CA PHE A 5 3.66 -12.46 4.01
C PHE A 5 3.42 -10.97 4.22
N MET A 6 4.40 -10.27 4.76
CA MET A 6 4.42 -8.81 4.77
C MET A 6 5.14 -8.35 3.51
N ILE A 7 4.45 -7.63 2.62
CA ILE A 7 5.04 -7.19 1.34
C ILE A 7 5.09 -5.67 1.26
N THR A 8 6.18 -5.14 0.72
CA THR A 8 6.35 -3.70 0.50
C THR A 8 7.17 -3.43 -0.75
N GLU A 9 6.79 -2.42 -1.53
CA GLU A 9 7.56 -1.98 -2.70
C GLU A 9 8.88 -1.31 -2.28
N HIS A 10 9.01 -0.89 -1.03
CA HIS A 10 10.14 -0.13 -0.53
C HIS A 10 11.27 -1.05 -0.01
N ASN A 11 12.50 -0.53 0.01
CA ASN A 11 13.61 -1.16 0.69
C ASN A 11 13.51 -0.90 2.21
N ILE A 12 13.70 -1.94 3.01
CA ILE A 12 13.61 -1.88 4.47
C ILE A 12 14.86 -1.25 5.10
N ASP A 13 16.01 -1.38 4.43
CA ASP A 13 17.31 -0.88 4.93
C ASP A 13 17.55 0.61 4.61
N GLY A 14 16.51 1.35 4.21
CA GLY A 14 16.59 2.74 3.80
C GLY A 14 16.18 3.75 4.89
N ILE A 15 16.46 5.04 4.63
CA ILE A 15 15.95 6.19 5.43
C ILE A 15 14.43 6.39 5.20
N ASP A 16 13.80 5.60 4.34
CA ASP A 16 12.40 5.71 3.98
C ASP A 16 11.49 5.18 5.10
N ALA A 17 10.61 6.05 5.60
CA ALA A 17 9.62 5.72 6.61
C ALA A 17 8.67 4.58 6.15
N SER A 18 8.46 4.43 4.84
CA SER A 18 7.56 3.42 4.27
C SER A 18 8.10 2.00 4.41
N GLY A 19 9.42 1.81 4.27
CA GLY A 19 10.09 0.52 4.51
C GLY A 19 10.14 0.18 6.00
N ASN A 20 10.45 1.17 6.84
CA ASN A 20 10.52 1.00 8.30
C ASN A 20 9.17 0.60 8.92
N ARG A 21 8.04 1.02 8.35
CA ARG A 21 6.71 0.68 8.87
C ARG A 21 6.41 -0.82 8.81
N ALA A 22 6.71 -1.47 7.68
CA ALA A 22 6.54 -2.92 7.54
C ALA A 22 7.35 -3.68 8.59
N GLN A 23 8.57 -3.21 8.88
CA GLN A 23 9.41 -3.79 9.93
C GLN A 23 8.84 -3.57 11.34
N TRP A 24 8.28 -2.39 11.63
CA TRP A 24 7.62 -2.11 12.91
C TRP A 24 6.40 -2.99 13.13
N GLU A 25 5.59 -3.20 12.09
CA GLU A 25 4.42 -4.11 12.15
C GLU A 25 4.85 -5.56 12.38
N ILE A 26 5.88 -6.04 11.69
CA ILE A 26 6.44 -7.38 11.93
C ILE A 26 6.92 -7.51 13.37
N ASN A 27 7.60 -6.50 13.89
CA ASN A 27 8.09 -6.50 15.28
C ASN A 27 6.91 -6.50 16.28
N ALA A 28 5.83 -5.76 16.01
CA ALA A 28 4.63 -5.76 16.81
C ALA A 28 3.92 -7.13 16.79
N LEU A 29 3.79 -7.74 15.61
CA LEU A 29 3.22 -9.09 15.44
C LEU A 29 4.05 -10.14 16.19
N LYS A 30 5.38 -10.10 16.09
CA LYS A 30 6.27 -11.00 16.85
C LYS A 30 6.08 -10.88 18.35
N LYS A 31 5.93 -9.65 18.88
CA LYS A 31 5.63 -9.41 20.31
C LYS A 31 4.27 -9.99 20.75
N LYS A 32 3.35 -10.23 19.81
CA LYS A 32 2.04 -10.87 20.04
C LYS A 32 2.05 -12.38 19.78
N GLY A 33 3.22 -12.98 19.56
CA GLY A 33 3.37 -14.43 19.37
C GLY A 33 3.27 -14.90 17.92
N PHE A 34 3.16 -13.98 16.95
CA PHE A 34 3.19 -14.34 15.53
C PHE A 34 4.65 -14.59 15.10
N SER A 35 5.04 -15.86 14.97
CA SER A 35 6.40 -16.28 14.61
C SER A 35 6.63 -16.57 13.12
N ASN A 36 5.59 -16.95 12.37
CA ASN A 36 5.70 -17.38 10.98
C ASN A 36 5.43 -16.22 10.00
N ILE A 37 6.33 -15.23 9.97
CA ILE A 37 6.22 -14.03 9.13
C ILE A 37 7.41 -13.96 8.18
N THR A 38 7.13 -13.76 6.89
CA THR A 38 8.14 -13.49 5.85
C THR A 38 7.93 -12.07 5.33
N LEU A 39 8.99 -11.27 5.38
CA LEU A 39 9.04 -9.96 4.73
C LEU A 39 9.57 -10.13 3.31
N ILE A 40 8.84 -9.56 2.35
CA ILE A 40 9.31 -9.43 0.97
C ILE A 40 9.35 -7.94 0.65
N ASP A 41 10.55 -7.38 0.69
CA ASP A 41 10.81 -5.98 0.35
C ASP A 41 11.03 -5.81 -1.16
N LYS A 42 11.15 -4.56 -1.64
CA LYS A 42 11.32 -4.26 -3.07
C LYS A 42 10.36 -5.09 -3.93
N PHE A 43 9.13 -5.21 -3.46
CA PHE A 43 8.15 -6.11 -4.00
C PHE A 43 7.68 -5.60 -5.36
N ASP A 44 7.78 -6.47 -6.35
CA ASP A 44 7.33 -6.23 -7.72
C ASP A 44 6.65 -7.48 -8.28
N GLU A 45 6.22 -7.40 -9.53
CA GLU A 45 5.56 -8.50 -10.23
C GLU A 45 6.41 -9.79 -10.27
N THR A 46 7.74 -9.66 -10.32
CA THR A 46 8.65 -10.82 -10.38
C THR A 46 8.71 -11.60 -9.08
N LYS A 47 8.45 -10.92 -7.95
CA LYS A 47 8.44 -11.50 -6.60
C LYS A 47 7.10 -12.11 -6.19
N VAL A 48 6.04 -11.94 -6.99
CA VAL A 48 4.72 -12.56 -6.72
C VAL A 48 4.84 -14.08 -6.53
N LYS A 49 5.76 -14.73 -7.25
CA LYS A 49 6.04 -16.17 -7.14
C LYS A 49 6.61 -16.62 -5.78
N GLU A 50 7.13 -15.69 -4.98
CA GLU A 50 7.64 -15.98 -3.63
C GLU A 50 6.52 -16.12 -2.60
N ILE A 51 5.31 -15.66 -2.95
CA ILE A 51 4.11 -15.82 -2.13
C ILE A 51 3.57 -17.23 -2.32
N SER A 52 3.58 -18.00 -1.23
CA SER A 52 2.91 -19.30 -1.15
C SER A 52 1.61 -19.21 -0.35
N ASN A 53 0.96 -20.35 -0.07
CA ASN A 53 -0.30 -20.36 0.67
C ASN A 53 -0.14 -19.71 2.07
N GLY A 54 -0.88 -18.62 2.32
CA GLY A 54 -0.75 -17.82 3.53
C GLY A 54 -1.57 -16.54 3.50
N LEU A 55 -1.51 -15.77 4.59
CA LEU A 55 -2.09 -14.43 4.68
C LEU A 55 -1.10 -13.42 4.08
N VAL A 56 -1.54 -12.62 3.12
CA VAL A 56 -0.71 -11.54 2.55
C VAL A 56 -1.16 -10.21 3.11
N HIS A 57 -0.26 -9.50 3.77
CA HIS A 57 -0.40 -8.11 4.24
C HIS A 57 0.37 -7.22 3.28
N ALA A 58 -0.36 -6.49 2.44
CA ALA A 58 0.19 -5.64 1.41
C ALA A 58 0.28 -4.19 1.86
N GLN A 59 1.50 -3.64 1.89
CA GLN A 59 1.70 -2.22 2.17
C GLN A 59 1.25 -1.38 0.98
N GLN A 60 0.32 -0.47 1.21
CA GLN A 60 -0.11 0.59 0.28
C GLN A 60 -0.40 0.05 -1.14
N LEU A 61 0.47 0.36 -2.11
CA LEU A 61 0.28 0.05 -3.52
C LEU A 61 0.72 -1.36 -3.92
N SER A 62 1.40 -2.11 -3.03
CA SER A 62 1.90 -3.46 -3.33
C SER A 62 0.79 -4.43 -3.75
N GLY A 63 -0.45 -4.20 -3.30
CA GLY A 63 -1.62 -4.97 -3.69
C GLY A 63 -1.91 -4.93 -5.20
N ARG A 64 -1.35 -3.96 -5.95
CA ARG A 64 -1.53 -3.86 -7.41
C ARG A 64 -1.02 -5.08 -8.18
N PHE A 65 -0.05 -5.80 -7.62
CA PHE A 65 0.53 -6.99 -8.24
C PHE A 65 -0.21 -8.28 -7.85
N LEU A 66 -1.16 -8.22 -6.92
CA LEU A 66 -1.85 -9.39 -6.34
C LEU A 66 -3.20 -9.66 -7.01
N HIS A 67 -3.21 -9.96 -8.30
CA HIS A 67 -4.46 -10.15 -9.05
C HIS A 67 -5.24 -11.42 -8.68
N ASN A 68 -4.54 -12.51 -8.35
CA ASN A 68 -5.14 -13.82 -8.06
C ASN A 68 -4.88 -14.30 -6.62
N THR A 69 -4.41 -13.42 -5.76
CA THR A 69 -4.02 -13.74 -4.38
C THR A 69 -4.94 -13.01 -3.42
N LYS A 70 -5.42 -13.68 -2.38
CA LYS A 70 -6.16 -13.00 -1.30
C LYS A 70 -5.18 -12.22 -0.43
N TYR A 71 -5.46 -10.93 -0.22
CA TYR A 71 -4.63 -10.07 0.61
C TYR A 71 -5.47 -9.10 1.45
N ILE A 72 -4.88 -8.64 2.55
CA ILE A 72 -5.29 -7.43 3.25
C ILE A 72 -4.36 -6.30 2.80
N VAL A 73 -4.89 -5.11 2.64
CA VAL A 73 -4.09 -3.93 2.26
C VAL A 73 -4.03 -2.95 3.42
N ASP A 74 -2.86 -2.37 3.61
CA ASP A 74 -2.59 -1.38 4.64
C ASP A 74 -2.39 0.00 4.02
N THR A 75 -3.33 0.90 4.30
CA THR A 75 -3.46 2.19 3.63
C THR A 75 -3.08 3.32 4.58
N HIS A 76 -1.93 3.94 4.33
CA HIS A 76 -1.36 4.99 5.17
C HIS A 76 -1.69 6.40 4.70
N GLY A 77 -2.10 6.52 3.44
CA GLY A 77 -2.52 7.76 2.79
C GLY A 77 -3.12 7.46 1.43
N LEU A 78 -3.75 8.47 0.83
CA LEU A 78 -4.36 8.37 -0.49
C LEU A 78 -3.61 9.28 -1.45
N GLU A 79 -2.86 8.68 -2.38
CA GLU A 79 -2.06 9.42 -3.35
C GLU A 79 -2.95 10.24 -4.29
N TYR A 80 -4.15 9.75 -4.60
CA TYR A 80 -5.11 10.53 -5.38
C TYR A 80 -5.50 11.83 -4.67
N ASP A 81 -5.66 11.81 -3.35
CA ASP A 81 -6.10 12.95 -2.55
C ASP A 81 -4.95 13.95 -2.39
N ALA A 82 -3.74 13.44 -2.09
CA ALA A 82 -2.52 14.25 -2.03
C ALA A 82 -2.25 14.96 -3.37
N SER A 83 -2.33 14.24 -4.49
CA SER A 83 -2.17 14.81 -5.83
C SER A 83 -3.26 15.82 -6.18
N SER A 84 -4.52 15.57 -5.76
CA SER A 84 -5.62 16.52 -5.94
C SER A 84 -5.35 17.82 -5.20
N HIS A 85 -4.90 17.76 -3.95
CA HIS A 85 -4.53 18.94 -3.15
C HIS A 85 -3.38 19.72 -3.78
N LEU A 86 -2.31 19.06 -4.22
CA LEU A 86 -1.19 19.73 -4.90
C LEU A 86 -1.65 20.48 -6.16
N SER A 87 -2.59 19.93 -6.93
CA SER A 87 -3.13 20.58 -8.13
C SER A 87 -3.84 21.92 -7.83
N ARG A 88 -4.36 22.11 -6.61
CA ARG A 88 -5.04 23.35 -6.20
C ARG A 88 -4.06 24.49 -5.96
N GLY A 89 -2.79 24.20 -5.64
CA GLY A 89 -1.74 25.19 -5.43
C GLY A 89 -1.19 25.83 -6.71
N TYR A 90 -1.62 25.38 -7.90
CA TYR A 90 -1.12 25.90 -9.18
C TYR A 90 -2.23 26.55 -10.03
N PRO A 91 -1.91 27.64 -10.76
CA PRO A 91 -2.86 28.31 -11.65
C PRO A 91 -3.20 27.45 -12.87
N VAL A 92 -4.31 27.77 -13.54
CA VAL A 92 -4.88 26.96 -14.65
C VAL A 92 -3.92 26.79 -15.83
N TYR A 93 -3.08 27.78 -16.11
CA TYR A 93 -2.07 27.74 -17.18
C TYR A 93 -0.79 26.98 -16.80
N SER A 94 -0.65 26.51 -15.56
CA SER A 94 0.54 25.76 -15.15
C SER A 94 0.45 24.29 -15.57
N TRP A 95 1.47 23.80 -16.28
CA TRP A 95 1.59 22.37 -16.59
C TRP A 95 1.58 21.49 -15.33
N LYS A 96 2.09 22.00 -14.20
CA LYS A 96 2.09 21.29 -12.90
C LYS A 96 0.68 21.00 -12.42
N LYS A 97 -0.27 21.92 -12.62
CA LYS A 97 -1.68 21.71 -12.28
C LYS A 97 -2.24 20.48 -12.98
N TRP A 98 -2.00 20.40 -14.29
CA TRP A 98 -2.51 19.33 -15.14
C TRP A 98 -1.79 18.00 -14.87
N ALA A 99 -0.48 18.03 -14.63
CA ALA A 99 0.28 16.87 -14.20
C ALA A 99 -0.27 16.27 -12.89
N PHE A 100 -0.50 17.10 -11.86
CA PHE A 100 -1.08 16.63 -10.60
C PHE A 100 -2.54 16.16 -10.73
N LYS A 101 -3.35 16.79 -11.58
CA LYS A 101 -4.70 16.28 -11.89
C LYS A 101 -4.66 14.91 -12.56
N ALA A 102 -3.81 14.73 -13.56
CA ALA A 102 -3.65 13.45 -14.25
C ALA A 102 -3.14 12.37 -13.28
N LYS A 103 -2.15 12.71 -12.44
CA LYS A 103 -1.64 11.85 -11.37
C LYS A 103 -2.76 11.43 -10.41
N SER A 104 -3.55 12.40 -9.92
CA SER A 104 -4.70 12.14 -9.04
C SER A 104 -5.70 11.16 -9.67
N TYR A 105 -6.08 11.38 -10.93
CA TYR A 105 -7.00 10.49 -11.63
C TYR A 105 -6.45 9.06 -11.81
N HIS A 106 -5.17 8.96 -12.15
CA HIS A 106 -4.49 7.67 -12.27
C HIS A 106 -4.50 6.90 -10.94
N TYR A 107 -4.04 7.53 -9.86
CA TYR A 107 -3.98 6.89 -8.55
C TYR A 107 -5.36 6.55 -8.01
N LYS A 108 -6.38 7.39 -8.25
CA LYS A 108 -7.76 7.07 -7.84
C LYS A 108 -8.24 5.75 -8.44
N LYS A 109 -7.94 5.50 -9.72
CA LYS A 109 -8.28 4.23 -10.37
C LYS A 109 -7.50 3.06 -9.78
N LEU A 110 -6.19 3.25 -9.58
CA LEU A 110 -5.29 2.22 -9.06
C LEU A 110 -5.68 1.83 -7.63
N GLU A 111 -5.77 2.80 -6.73
CA GLU A 111 -6.10 2.61 -5.31
C GLU A 111 -7.49 1.95 -5.16
N ASN A 112 -8.51 2.43 -5.88
CA ASN A 112 -9.83 1.78 -5.87
C ASN A 112 -9.79 0.33 -6.35
N LYS A 113 -8.96 0.00 -7.34
CA LYS A 113 -8.80 -1.39 -7.82
C LYS A 113 -8.19 -2.26 -6.73
N ILE A 114 -7.19 -1.74 -6.00
CA ILE A 114 -6.54 -2.44 -4.89
C ILE A 114 -7.57 -2.69 -3.77
N PHE A 115 -8.27 -1.66 -3.34
CA PHE A 115 -9.24 -1.77 -2.24
C PHE A 115 -10.34 -2.78 -2.55
N ARG A 116 -10.91 -2.73 -3.76
CA ARG A 116 -11.96 -3.66 -4.21
C ARG A 116 -11.51 -5.11 -4.29
N ASN A 117 -10.24 -5.34 -4.60
CA ASN A 117 -9.68 -6.69 -4.74
C ASN A 117 -9.14 -7.23 -3.41
N SER A 118 -8.91 -6.36 -2.42
CA SER A 118 -8.51 -6.76 -1.08
C SER A 118 -9.66 -7.44 -0.33
N GLN A 119 -9.32 -8.34 0.61
CA GLN A 119 -10.28 -8.92 1.55
C GLN A 119 -10.61 -7.96 2.69
N HIS A 120 -9.67 -7.08 3.03
CA HIS A 120 -9.82 -6.09 4.08
C HIS A 120 -8.87 -4.93 3.82
N VAL A 121 -9.31 -3.72 4.16
CA VAL A 121 -8.52 -2.49 4.10
C VAL A 121 -8.27 -2.00 5.52
N ILE A 122 -7.01 -2.07 5.95
CA ILE A 122 -6.55 -1.42 7.18
C ILE A 122 -6.28 0.05 6.84
N CYS A 123 -6.83 0.95 7.65
CA CYS A 123 -6.71 2.39 7.44
C CYS A 123 -5.93 3.01 8.60
N ALA A 124 -4.94 3.87 8.29
CA ALA A 124 -4.20 4.60 9.31
C ALA A 124 -5.04 5.64 10.08
N GLY A 125 -6.26 5.95 9.62
CA GLY A 125 -7.19 6.80 10.34
C GLY A 125 -8.57 6.94 9.68
N GLU A 126 -9.52 7.49 10.44
CA GLU A 126 -10.93 7.61 10.07
C GLU A 126 -11.15 8.37 8.75
N ASN A 127 -10.36 9.41 8.48
CA ASN A 127 -10.47 10.16 7.22
C ASN A 127 -10.15 9.30 5.97
N ILE A 128 -9.25 8.34 6.10
CA ILE A 128 -8.97 7.38 5.02
C ILE A 128 -10.12 6.39 4.94
N TYR A 129 -10.56 5.85 6.09
CA TYR A 129 -11.66 4.90 6.17
C TYR A 129 -12.94 5.42 5.47
N GLU A 130 -13.34 6.65 5.75
CA GLU A 130 -14.52 7.30 5.14
C GLU A 130 -14.39 7.49 3.61
N LYS A 131 -13.17 7.51 3.07
CA LYS A 131 -12.91 7.68 1.63
C LYS A 131 -12.77 6.37 0.86
N VAL A 132 -12.42 5.28 1.54
CA VAL A 132 -12.17 3.95 0.93
C VAL A 132 -13.34 2.99 1.10
N LYS A 133 -14.29 3.28 2.00
CA LYS A 133 -15.57 2.59 2.14
C LYS A 133 -16.43 2.70 0.87
#